data_AF-A0A948I042-F1
#
_entry.id   AF-A0A948I042-F1
#
_cell.length_a   1.000
_cell.length_b   1.000
_cell.length_c   1.000
_cell.angle_alpha   90.00
_cell.angle_beta   90.00
_cell.angle_gamma   90.00
#
_symmetry.space_group_name_H-M   'P 1'
#
loop_
_entity.id
_entity.type
_entity.pdbx_description
1 polymer ?
#
loop_
_entity_poly.entity_id
_entity_poly.type
_entity_poly.pdbx_seq_one_letter_code
_entity_poly.pdbx_strand_id
1 'polypeptide(L)' 'MSWLWSLMAPLAVLLLAALATRGVLVLLHRKSVLDHPNHRSSHSSPVPRGGGIAVMAALSAGWLAYG' A
#
# COMPACT_ATOMS: atom_id res chain seq x y z
N MET A 1 -30.56 -1.37 2.29
CA MET A 1 -29.55 -2.21 1.60
C MET A 1 -28.28 -1.47 1.15
N SER A 2 -28.21 -0.13 1.14
CA SER A 2 -27.04 0.64 0.63
C SER A 2 -26.00 1.05 1.69
N TRP A 3 -26.39 1.23 2.96
CA TRP A 3 -25.48 1.72 4.01
C TRP A 3 -24.41 0.70 4.41
N LEU A 4 -24.75 -0.60 4.42
CA LEU A 4 -23.80 -1.68 4.70
C LEU A 4 -22.68 -1.70 3.66
N TRP A 5 -23.02 -1.54 2.38
CA TRP A 5 -22.02 -1.49 1.30
C TRP A 5 -21.04 -0.32 1.48
N SER A 6 -21.54 0.85 1.85
CA SER A 6 -20.70 2.03 2.15
C SER A 6 -19.78 1.86 3.36
N LEU A 7 -20.09 0.94 4.28
CA LEU A 7 -19.20 0.59 5.40
C LEU A 7 -18.24 -0.56 5.04
N MET A 8 -18.71 -1.55 4.28
CA MET A 8 -17.91 -2.73 3.93
C MET A 8 -16.90 -2.46 2.82
N ALA A 9 -17.22 -1.62 1.84
CA ALA A 9 -16.32 -1.27 0.74
C ALA A 9 -14.99 -0.63 1.21
N PRO A 10 -14.96 0.43 2.05
CA PRO A 10 -13.71 1.01 2.52
C PRO A 10 -12.92 0.04 3.40
N LEU A 11 -13.61 -0.79 4.21
CA LEU A 11 -12.95 -1.82 5.01
C LEU A 11 -12.28 -2.88 4.13
N ALA A 12 -12.96 -3.33 3.07
CA ALA A 12 -12.39 -4.26 2.10
C ALA A 12 -11.16 -3.66 1.40
N VAL A 13 -11.23 -2.39 0.99
CA VAL A 13 -10.10 -1.67 0.37
C VAL A 13 -8.94 -1.53 1.36
N LEU A 14 -9.20 -1.21 2.63
CA LEU A 14 -8.19 -1.12 3.67
C LEU A 14 -7.47 -2.46 3.85
N LEU A 15 -8.21 -3.56 3.96
CA LEU A 15 -7.66 -4.90 4.12
C LEU A 15 -6.83 -5.32 2.89
N LEU A 16 -7.36 -5.07 1.69
CA LEU A 16 -6.66 -5.33 0.44
C LEU A 16 -5.35 -4.53 0.36
N ALA A 17 -5.39 -3.23 0.65
CA ALA A 17 -4.23 -2.37 0.65
C ALA A 17 -3.18 -2.83 1.66
N ALA A 18 -3.58 -3.22 2.88
CA ALA A 18 -2.66 -3.71 3.91
C ALA A 18 -1.96 -5.01 3.50
N LEU A 19 -2.71 -5.98 2.98
CA LEU A 19 -2.16 -7.26 2.51
C LEU A 19 -1.25 -7.07 1.30
N ALA A 20 -1.70 -6.29 0.31
CA ALA A 20 -0.90 -5.98 -0.88
C ALA A 20 0.38 -5.24 -0.52
N THR A 21 0.33 -4.27 0.41
CA THR A 21 1.50 -3.52 0.87
C THR A 21 2.52 -4.45 1.51
N ARG A 22 2.10 -5.41 2.35
CA ARG A 22 3.02 -6.42 2.91
C ARG A 22 3.71 -7.23 1.80
N GLY A 23 2.97 -7.70 0.80
CA GLY A 23 3.53 -8.42 -0.34
C GLY A 23 4.53 -7.59 -1.14
N VAL A 24 4.19 -6.33 -1.44
CA VAL A 24 5.06 -5.40 -2.16
C VAL A 24 6.32 -5.07 -1.35
N LEU A 25 6.23 -4.83 -0.04
CA LEU A 25 7.40 -4.58 0.80
C LEU A 25 8.37 -5.77 0.80
N VAL A 26 7.87 -7.00 0.90
CA VAL A 26 8.68 -8.21 0.80
C VAL A 26 9.36 -8.29 -0.57
N LEU A 27 8.62 -8.02 -1.65
CA LEU A 27 9.17 -8.02 -3.01
C LEU A 27 10.25 -6.96 -3.21
N LEU A 28 10.02 -5.73 -2.76
CA LEU A 28 10.95 -4.61 -2.86
C LEU A 28 12.24 -4.90 -2.08
N HIS A 29 12.10 -5.46 -0.88
CA HIS A 29 13.24 -5.87 -0.08
C HIS A 29 14.04 -6.98 -0.78
N ARG A 30 13.37 -8.01 -1.32
CA ARG A 30 14.02 -9.09 -2.07
C ARG A 30 14.73 -8.59 -3.34
N LYS A 31 14.19 -7.56 -3.99
CA LYS A 31 14.76 -6.94 -5.18
C LYS A 31 15.77 -5.81 -4.87
N SER A 32 16.10 -5.58 -3.60
CA SER A 32 16.99 -4.49 -3.17
C SER A 32 16.57 -3.10 -3.67
N VAL A 33 15.26 -2.87 -3.84
CA VAL A 33 14.70 -1.56 -4.18
C VAL A 33 14.54 -0.77 -2.88
N LEU A 34 15.67 -0.28 -2.37
CA LEU A 34 15.78 0.38 -1.08
C LEU A 34 16.15 1.85 -1.24
N ASP A 35 15.55 2.70 -0.44
CA ASP A 35 15.96 4.08 -0.24
C ASP A 35 17.08 4.12 0.80
N HIS A 36 18.24 4.67 0.41
CA HIS A 36 19.41 4.76 1.28
C HIS A 36 19.43 6.12 1.98
N PRO A 37 19.77 6.17 3.28
CA PRO A 37 19.77 7.42 4.01
C PRO A 37 20.77 8.42 3.43
N ASN A 38 20.36 9.69 3.37
CA ASN A 38 21.18 10.83 2.99
C ASN A 38 21.19 11.90 4.10
N HIS A 39 21.88 13.02 3.89
CA HIS A 39 22.00 14.11 4.88
C HIS A 39 20.67 14.72 5.37
N ARG A 40 19.54 14.45 4.69
CA ARG A 40 18.18 14.89 5.07
C ARG A 40 17.30 13.75 5.59
N SER A 41 17.78 12.51 5.58
CA SER A 41 16.99 11.36 6.00
C SER A 41 16.84 11.30 7.52
N SER A 42 15.61 11.05 8.00
CA SER A 42 15.34 10.82 9.43
C SER A 42 15.52 9.37 9.86
N HIS A 43 15.76 8.46 8.92
CA HIS A 43 16.05 7.05 9.18
C HIS A 43 17.56 6.81 9.04
N SER A 44 18.08 5.85 9.82
CA SER A 44 19.50 5.48 9.81
C SER A 44 19.80 4.20 9.01
N SER A 45 18.77 3.42 8.67
CA SER A 45 18.88 2.19 7.88
C SER A 45 18.17 2.31 6.53
N PRO A 46 18.58 1.57 5.48
CA PRO A 46 17.87 1.53 4.22
C PRO A 46 16.44 0.97 4.37
N VAL A 47 15.47 1.59 3.71
CA VAL A 47 14.04 1.19 3.79
C VAL A 47 13.46 0.90 2.41
N PRO A 48 12.54 -0.08 2.23
CA PRO A 48 11.96 -0.37 0.93
C PRO A 48 11.22 0.81 0.31
N ARG A 49 11.55 1.15 -0.95
CA ARG A 49 10.94 2.27 -1.67
C ARG A 49 9.82 1.79 -2.59
N GLY A 50 8.62 2.34 -2.44
CA GLY A 50 7.49 2.07 -3.37
C GLY A 50 6.30 1.34 -2.77
N GLY A 51 6.21 1.21 -1.43
CA GLY A 51 5.02 0.62 -0.78
C GLY A 51 3.70 1.29 -1.16
N GLY A 52 3.72 2.58 -1.49
CA GLY A 52 2.55 3.33 -1.96
C GLY A 52 1.93 2.79 -3.26
N ILE A 53 2.66 2.03 -4.07
CA ILE A 53 2.12 1.40 -5.30
C ILE A 53 0.97 0.46 -4.94
N ALA A 54 1.11 -0.33 -3.87
CA ALA A 54 0.07 -1.25 -3.43
C ALA A 54 -1.20 -0.51 -2.97
N VAL A 55 -1.01 0.61 -2.26
CA VAL A 55 -2.13 1.44 -1.78
C VAL A 55 -2.88 2.07 -2.95
N MET A 56 -2.16 2.68 -3.91
CA MET A 56 -2.78 3.30 -5.08
C MET A 56 -3.52 2.28 -5.96
N ALA A 57 -2.96 1.08 -6.13
CA ALA A 57 -3.65 0.00 -6.85
C ALA A 57 -4.93 -0.45 -6.14
N ALA A 58 -4.89 -0.66 -4.82
CA ALA A 58 -6.07 -1.07 -4.04
C ALA A 58 -7.16 0.00 -4.04
N LEU A 59 -6.78 1.29 -3.90
CA LEU A 59 -7.72 2.40 -3.99
C LEU A 59 -8.35 2.49 -5.38
N SER A 60 -7.54 2.39 -6.45
CA SER A 60 -8.05 2.45 -7.83
C SER A 60 -9.02 1.31 -8.13
N ALA A 61 -8.70 0.08 -7.68
CA ALA A 61 -9.60 -1.06 -7.79
C ALA A 61 -10.89 -0.85 -6.99
N GLY A 62 -10.79 -0.28 -5.78
CA GLY A 62 -11.94 0.07 -4.95
C GLY A 62 -12.86 1.09 -5.62
N TRP A 63 -12.31 2.15 -6.21
CA TRP A 63 -13.08 3.14 -6.97
C TRP A 63 -13.78 2.53 -8.19
N LEU A 64 -13.09 1.68 -8.96
CA LEU A 64 -13.67 1.00 -10.12
C LEU A 64 -14.76 -0.02 -9.73
N ALA A 65 -14.68 -0.60 -8.53
CA ALA A 65 -15.68 -1.54 -8.04
C ALA A 65 -16.88 -0.85 -7.36
N TYR A 66 -16.71 0.39 -6.89
CA TYR A 66 -17.74 1.16 -6.22
C TYR A 66 -18.52 2.11 -7.15
N GLY A 67 -17.82 2.71 -8.12
CA GLY A 67 -18.41 3.52 -9.19
C GLY A 67 -19.12 2.66 -10.23
#